data_AF-A0A378YTH2-F1
#
_entry.id   AF-A0A378YTH2-F1
#
_cell.length_a   1.000
_cell.length_b   1.000
_cell.length_c   1.000
_cell.angle_alpha   90.00
_cell.angle_beta   90.00
_cell.angle_gamma   90.00
#
_symmetry.space_group_name_H-M   'P 1'
#
loop_
_entity.id
_entity.type
_entity.pdbx_description
1 polymer ?
#
loop_
_entity_poly.entity_id
_entity_poly.type
_entity_poly.pdbx_seq_one_letter_code
_entity_poly.pdbx_strand_id
1 'polypeptide(L)'
;MTYVYLRTEPRLWTVGFYTPDGHWEPESDHGSKDAAAERVRVLNGGGSAIDVAELIKERDDLKQQCTELLDQVQCLQWDLGALQAQHDHCPQPTTRRRR
;
A
#
# COMPACT_ATOMS: atom_id res chain seq x y z
N MET A 1 -19.03 -16.61 1.54
CA MET A 1 -20.47 -16.50 1.24
C MET A 1 -20.61 -15.59 0.04
N THR A 2 -21.36 -16.00 -0.97
CA THR A 2 -21.51 -15.24 -2.22
C THR A 2 -22.88 -14.57 -2.23
N TYR A 3 -22.89 -13.25 -2.33
CA TYR A 3 -24.11 -12.47 -2.47
C TYR A 3 -24.56 -12.46 -3.92
N VAL A 4 -25.88 -12.49 -4.13
CA VAL A 4 -26.53 -12.33 -5.43
C VAL A 4 -27.72 -11.39 -5.28
N TYR A 5 -28.28 -10.96 -6.41
CA TYR A 5 -29.48 -10.12 -6.43
C TYR A 5 -30.58 -10.80 -7.24
N LEU A 6 -31.82 -10.67 -6.77
CA LEU A 6 -33.01 -11.23 -7.39
C LEU A 6 -34.04 -10.12 -7.58
N ARG A 7 -34.81 -10.17 -8.67
CA ARG A 7 -35.96 -9.28 -8.84
C ARG A 7 -37.15 -9.86 -8.08
N THR A 8 -37.44 -9.31 -6.92
CA THR A 8 -38.54 -9.75 -6.04
C THR A 8 -39.88 -9.15 -6.45
N GLU A 9 -39.87 -7.93 -7.00
CA GLU A 9 -41.07 -7.25 -7.51
C GLU A 9 -40.78 -6.53 -8.85
N PRO A 10 -41.80 -6.09 -9.61
CA PRO A 10 -41.59 -5.43 -10.91
C PRO A 10 -40.63 -4.23 -10.89
N ARG A 11 -40.51 -3.54 -9.75
CA ARG A 11 -39.63 -2.39 -9.54
C ARG A 11 -38.69 -2.54 -8.33
N LEU A 12 -38.54 -3.75 -7.81
CA LEU A 12 -37.74 -4.03 -6.61
C LEU A 12 -36.74 -5.16 -6.87
N TRP A 13 -35.50 -4.91 -6.52
CA TRP A 13 -34.38 -5.84 -6.59
C TRP A 13 -33.82 -6.06 -5.20
N THR A 14 -33.86 -7.30 -4.71
CA THR A 14 -33.37 -7.66 -3.38
C THR A 14 -32.02 -8.36 -3.49
N VAL A 15 -31.04 -7.85 -2.76
CA VAL A 15 -29.72 -8.47 -2.56
C VAL A 15 -29.83 -9.42 -1.39
N GLY A 16 -29.17 -10.58 -1.48
CA GLY A 16 -29.14 -11.58 -0.42
C GLY A 16 -28.13 -12.68 -0.72
N PHE A 17 -28.15 -13.73 0.07
CA PHE A 17 -27.28 -14.90 -0.12
C PHE A 17 -28.03 -16.18 0.26
N TYR A 18 -27.51 -17.31 -0.22
CA TYR A 18 -27.99 -18.62 0.19
C TYR A 18 -27.16 -19.13 1.37
N THR A 19 -27.83 -19.58 2.42
CA THR A 19 -27.18 -20.31 3.52
C THR A 19 -26.67 -21.67 3.02
N PRO A 20 -25.74 -22.32 3.75
CA PRO A 20 -25.30 -23.67 3.41
C PRO A 20 -26.45 -24.69 3.32
N ASP A 21 -27.55 -24.44 4.03
CA ASP A 21 -28.77 -25.26 4.02
C ASP A 21 -29.70 -24.95 2.83
N GLY A 22 -29.32 -24.00 1.97
CA GLY A 22 -30.06 -23.61 0.77
C GLY A 22 -31.17 -22.59 0.99
N HIS A 23 -31.30 -22.02 2.20
CA HIS A 23 -32.29 -20.98 2.48
C HIS A 23 -31.84 -19.62 1.94
N TRP A 24 -32.75 -18.85 1.35
CA TRP A 24 -32.49 -17.50 0.87
C TRP A 24 -32.65 -16.48 2.00
N GLU A 25 -31.59 -15.76 2.32
CA GLU A 25 -31.59 -14.67 3.30
C GLU A 25 -31.49 -13.30 2.60
N PRO A 26 -32.53 -12.45 2.68
CA PRO A 26 -32.49 -11.11 2.13
C PRO A 26 -31.62 -10.18 2.99
N GLU A 27 -30.86 -9.30 2.35
CA GLU A 27 -29.97 -8.32 2.99
C GLU A 27 -30.44 -6.88 2.74
N SER A 28 -30.77 -6.51 1.49
CA SER A 28 -31.20 -5.13 1.15
C SER A 28 -32.03 -5.05 -0.12
N ASP A 29 -32.90 -4.04 -0.21
CA ASP A 29 -33.76 -3.77 -1.37
C ASP A 29 -33.32 -2.53 -2.15
N HIS A 30 -33.46 -2.60 -3.48
CA HIS A 30 -33.00 -1.59 -4.42
C HIS A 30 -34.05 -1.33 -5.50
N GLY A 31 -34.26 -0.06 -5.84
CA GLY A 31 -35.23 0.34 -6.87
C GLY A 31 -34.76 0.09 -8.32
N SER A 32 -33.51 -0.31 -8.52
CA SER A 32 -32.94 -0.59 -9.84
C SER A 32 -31.98 -1.78 -9.80
N LYS A 33 -31.86 -2.46 -10.95
CA LYS A 33 -30.94 -3.57 -11.13
C LYS A 33 -29.49 -3.13 -10.90
N ASP A 34 -29.13 -1.96 -11.40
CA ASP A 34 -27.75 -1.45 -11.34
C ASP A 34 -27.33 -1.17 -9.89
N ALA A 35 -28.24 -0.61 -9.07
CA ALA A 35 -27.98 -0.40 -7.64
C ALA A 35 -27.79 -1.72 -6.88
N ALA A 36 -28.61 -2.73 -7.16
CA ALA A 36 -28.46 -4.07 -6.57
C ALA A 36 -27.15 -4.75 -7.03
N ALA A 37 -26.78 -4.60 -8.30
CA ALA A 37 -25.54 -5.16 -8.85
C ALA A 37 -24.30 -4.52 -8.24
N GLU A 38 -24.32 -3.20 -8.02
CA GLU A 38 -23.25 -2.48 -7.32
C GLU A 38 -23.08 -3.01 -5.89
N ARG A 39 -24.18 -3.14 -5.14
CA ARG A 39 -24.16 -3.67 -3.77
C ARG A 39 -23.61 -5.10 -3.73
N VAL A 40 -24.04 -5.98 -4.63
CA VAL A 40 -23.50 -7.34 -4.74
C VAL A 40 -22.01 -7.33 -5.08
N ARG A 41 -21.56 -6.46 -5.99
CA ARG A 41 -20.15 -6.32 -6.33
C ARG A 41 -19.32 -5.97 -5.09
N VAL A 42 -19.76 -5.00 -4.30
CA VAL A 42 -19.09 -4.58 -3.06
C VAL A 42 -19.08 -5.70 -2.02
N LEU A 43 -20.24 -6.34 -1.76
CA LEU A 43 -20.36 -7.41 -0.77
C LEU A 43 -19.53 -8.66 -1.14
N ASN A 44 -19.32 -8.89 -2.43
CA ASN A 44 -18.44 -9.93 -2.94
C ASN A 44 -16.96 -9.49 -3.04
N GLY A 45 -16.58 -8.36 -2.44
CA GLY A 45 -15.19 -7.91 -2.33
C GLY A 45 -14.70 -6.95 -3.41
N GLY A 46 -15.56 -6.51 -4.34
CA GLY A 46 -15.18 -5.62 -5.44
C GLY A 46 -14.81 -4.19 -5.03
N GLY A 47 -15.12 -3.76 -3.80
CA GLY A 47 -14.65 -2.49 -3.23
C GLY A 47 -13.34 -2.58 -2.46
N SER A 48 -12.87 -3.80 -2.16
CA SER A 48 -11.62 -4.06 -1.42
C SER A 48 -10.49 -4.53 -2.32
N ALA A 49 -10.76 -4.71 -3.60
CA ALA A 49 -9.73 -4.75 -4.64
C ALA A 49 -9.20 -3.31 -4.86
N ILE A 50 -8.70 -2.67 -3.79
CA ILE A 50 -7.47 -1.91 -3.97
C ILE A 50 -6.53 -2.91 -4.61
N ASP A 51 -5.99 -2.61 -5.78
CA ASP A 51 -5.16 -3.56 -6.51
C ASP A 51 -3.96 -3.91 -5.62
N VAL A 52 -4.11 -5.00 -4.87
CA VAL A 52 -3.11 -5.46 -3.90
C VAL A 52 -1.81 -5.72 -4.66
N ALA A 53 -1.88 -6.06 -5.96
CA ALA A 53 -0.72 -6.16 -6.81
C ALA A 53 -0.04 -4.81 -7.05
N GLU A 54 -0.80 -3.72 -7.27
CA GLU A 54 -0.25 -2.36 -7.40
C GLU A 54 0.43 -1.92 -6.10
N LEU A 55 -0.21 -2.12 -4.95
CA LEU A 55 0.40 -1.81 -3.64
C LEU A 55 1.62 -2.66 -3.31
N ILE A 56 1.61 -3.95 -3.70
CA ILE A 56 2.79 -4.82 -3.54
C ILE A 56 3.95 -4.28 -4.38
N LYS A 57 3.67 -3.92 -5.64
CA LYS A 57 4.68 -3.37 -6.56
C LYS A 57 5.27 -2.08 -6.00
N GLU A 58 4.44 -1.13 -5.58
CA GLU A 58 4.91 0.14 -5.00
C GLU A 58 5.78 -0.09 -3.76
N ARG A 59 5.37 -1.01 -2.88
CA ARG A 59 6.14 -1.36 -1.68
C ARG A 59 7.49 -1.99 -2.03
N ASP A 60 7.57 -2.84 -3.05
CA ASP A 60 8.82 -3.47 -3.46
C ASP A 60 9.76 -2.45 -4.14
N ASP A 61 9.21 -1.54 -4.96
CA ASP A 61 9.96 -0.42 -5.55
C ASP A 61 10.53 0.52 -4.47
N LEU A 62 9.75 0.83 -3.43
CA LEU A 62 10.21 1.64 -2.30
C LEU A 62 11.32 0.95 -1.50
N LYS A 63 11.23 -0.37 -1.29
CA LYS A 63 12.29 -1.14 -0.61
C LYS A 63 13.61 -1.12 -1.40
N GLN A 64 13.52 -1.20 -2.73
CA GLN A 64 14.69 -1.09 -3.59
C GLN A 64 15.36 0.28 -3.44
N GLN A 65 14.58 1.37 -3.49
CA GLN A 65 15.09 2.74 -3.27
C GLN A 65 15.72 2.91 -1.89
N CYS A 66 15.11 2.38 -0.82
CA CYS A 66 15.69 2.44 0.51
C CYS A 66 17.04 1.71 0.58
N THR A 67 17.18 0.58 -0.11
CA THR A 67 18.44 -0.17 -0.16
C THR A 67 19.53 0.64 -0.85
N GLU A 68 19.21 1.25 -1.99
CA GLU A 68 20.16 2.10 -2.73
C GLU A 68 20.60 3.33 -1.92
N LEU A 69 19.66 3.97 -1.19
CA LEU A 69 19.99 5.09 -0.31
C LEU A 69 20.89 4.67 0.85
N LEU A 70 20.68 3.48 1.43
CA LEU A 70 21.54 2.95 2.49
C LEU A 70 22.96 2.72 1.99
N ASP A 71 23.12 2.15 0.79
CA ASP A 71 24.44 1.94 0.17
C ASP A 71 25.15 3.28 -0.07
N GLN A 72 24.43 4.30 -0.57
CA GLN A 72 24.98 5.65 -0.76
C GLN A 72 25.45 6.27 0.57
N VAL A 73 24.64 6.15 1.62
CA VAL A 73 25.00 6.67 2.95
C VAL A 73 26.24 5.98 3.49
N GLN A 74 26.39 4.67 3.30
CA GLN A 74 27.59 3.94 3.73
C GLN A 74 28.84 4.40 2.99
N CYS A 75 28.75 4.60 1.66
CA CYS A 75 29.86 5.17 0.88
C CYS A 75 30.26 6.55 1.39
N LEU A 76 29.30 7.45 1.62
CA LEU A 76 29.58 8.79 2.13
C LEU A 76 30.20 8.77 3.53
N GLN A 77 29.74 7.86 4.40
CA GLN A 77 30.34 7.68 5.73
C GLN A 77 31.79 7.23 5.65
N TRP A 78 32.11 6.33 4.71
CA TRP A 78 33.49 5.90 4.47
C TRP A 78 34.37 7.07 4.02
N ASP A 79 33.92 7.85 3.04
CA ASP A 79 34.66 9.00 2.52
C ASP A 79 34.88 10.07 3.59
N LEU A 80 33.85 10.34 4.40
CA LEU A 80 33.94 11.28 5.51
C LEU A 80 34.99 10.81 6.53
N GLY A 81 35.00 9.53 6.88
CA GLY A 81 36.00 8.96 7.79
C GLY A 81 37.41 9.07 7.23
N ALA A 82 37.60 8.82 5.94
CA ALA A 82 38.90 8.98 5.27
C ALA A 82 39.37 10.44 5.29
N LEU A 83 38.48 11.40 5.01
CA LEU A 83 38.78 12.83 5.06
C LEU A 83 39.11 13.31 6.48
N GLN A 84 38.39 12.81 7.49
CA GLN A 84 38.67 13.11 8.90
C GLN A 84 40.05 12.62 9.31
N ALA A 85 40.41 11.38 8.96
CA ALA A 85 41.74 10.84 9.25
C ALA A 85 42.86 11.67 8.59
N GLN A 86 42.67 12.11 7.34
CA GLN A 86 43.62 13.00 6.66
C GLN A 86 43.73 14.36 7.36
N HIS A 87 42.61 14.93 7.80
CA HIS A 87 42.59 16.18 8.56
C HIS A 87 43.38 16.05 9.87
N ASP A 88 43.18 14.97 10.63
CA ASP A 88 43.86 14.75 11.91
C ASP A 88 45.38 14.61 11.76
N HIS A 89 45.84 14.15 10.58
CA HIS A 89 47.26 14.00 10.26
C HIS A 89 47.86 15.27 9.65
N CYS A 90 47.05 16.32 9.44
CA CYS A 90 47.51 17.60 8.94
C CYS A 90 48.29 18.32 10.05
N PRO A 91 49.59 18.63 9.85
CA PRO A 91 50.37 19.35 10.84
C PRO A 91 49.77 20.73 11.06
N GLN A 92 49.42 21.06 12.31
CA GLN A 92 48.89 22.38 12.62
C GLN A 92 49.93 23.45 12.27
N PRO A 93 49.51 24.58 11.65
CA PRO A 93 50.43 25.67 11.38
C PRO A 93 50.98 26.17 12.71
N THR A 94 52.26 25.93 12.95
CA THR A 94 52.96 26.50 14.10
C THR A 94 52.86 28.02 13.99
N THR A 95 51.98 28.64 14.77
CA THR A 95 51.96 30.10 14.95
C THR A 95 53.24 30.48 15.66
N ARG A 96 54.30 30.66 14.88
CA ARG A 96 55.59 31.15 15.35
C ARG A 96 55.38 32.63 15.66
N ARG A 97 54.95 32.93 16.89
CA ARG A 97 54.92 34.28 17.46
C ARG A 97 56.35 34.83 17.36
N ARG A 98 56.61 35.68 16.36
CA ARG A 98 57.81 36.51 16.30
C ARG A 98 57.74 37.48 17.49
N ARG A 99 58.62 37.29 18.47
CA ARG A 99 59.03 38.32 19.42
C ARG A 99 60.31 38.95 18.90
#